data_AF-A0A1M5YL26-F1
#
_entry.id   AF-A0A1M5YL26-F1
#
_cell.length_a   1.000
_cell.length_b   1.000
_cell.length_c   1.000
_cell.angle_alpha   90.00
_cell.angle_beta   90.00
_cell.angle_gamma   90.00
#
_symmetry.space_group_name_H-M   'P 1'
#
loop_
_entity.id
_entity.type
_entity.pdbx_description
1 polymer ?
#
loop_
_entity_poly.entity_id
_entity_poly.type
_entity_poly.pdbx_seq_one_letter_code
_entity_poly.pdbx_strand_id
1 'polypeptide(L)'
;MGEPDFNDPIDQTSSKLNAIILCYAETAPFSKEKLPPDSLLSKDITVDEFIDFTSNHKHVTAKTPPTFLWITATDHWNFQHQNLLFDQALNELNIPFDLHIFSKGPMLQA
;
A
#
# COMPACT_ATOMS: atom_id res chain seq x y z
N MET A 1 -14.38 -1.66 -16.10
CA MET A 1 -15.75 -1.14 -15.96
C MET A 1 -16.02 -1.02 -14.47
N GLY A 2 -16.83 -0.06 -14.04
CA GLY A 2 -17.27 0.02 -12.62
C GLY A 2 -18.36 -1.02 -12.35
N GLU A 3 -19.30 -0.69 -11.48
CA GLU A 3 -20.45 -1.53 -11.14
C GLU A 3 -21.69 -1.07 -11.94
N PRO A 4 -21.97 -1.65 -13.13
CA PRO A 4 -23.00 -1.13 -14.04
C PRO A 4 -24.42 -1.27 -13.47
N ASP A 5 -24.62 -2.15 -12.49
CA ASP A 5 -25.91 -2.43 -11.86
C ASP A 5 -26.30 -1.38 -10.78
N PHE A 6 -25.40 -0.45 -10.46
CA PHE A 6 -25.65 0.59 -9.46
C PHE A 6 -26.36 1.79 -10.09
N ASN A 7 -27.26 2.43 -9.33
CA ASN A 7 -28.04 3.57 -9.83
C ASN A 7 -27.23 4.87 -9.92
N ASP A 8 -26.14 4.99 -9.17
CA ASP A 8 -25.28 6.17 -9.21
C ASP A 8 -24.32 6.09 -10.42
N PRO A 9 -24.31 7.07 -11.34
CA PRO A 9 -23.39 7.10 -12.48
C PRO A 9 -21.90 7.07 -12.08
N ILE A 10 -21.54 7.53 -10.88
CA ILE A 10 -20.17 7.47 -10.37
C ILE A 10 -19.77 6.02 -10.12
N ASP A 11 -20.64 5.22 -9.49
CA ASP A 11 -20.37 3.80 -9.17
C ASP A 11 -20.26 2.93 -10.44
N GLN A 12 -20.92 3.34 -11.52
CA GLN A 12 -20.80 2.67 -12.83
C GLN A 12 -19.43 2.87 -13.49
N THR A 13 -18.66 3.87 -13.04
CA THR A 13 -17.34 4.19 -13.57
C THR A 13 -16.24 3.38 -12.88
N SER A 14 -15.22 2.97 -13.64
CA SER A 14 -14.15 2.12 -13.10
C SER A 14 -13.14 2.93 -12.27
N SER A 15 -12.91 2.53 -11.03
CA SER A 15 -11.81 3.03 -10.19
C SER A 15 -10.47 2.29 -10.40
N LYS A 16 -10.34 1.56 -11.51
CA LYS A 16 -9.13 0.78 -11.81
C LYS A 16 -7.97 1.73 -12.12
N LEU A 17 -6.87 1.57 -11.40
CA LEU A 17 -5.62 2.27 -11.68
C LEU A 17 -4.91 1.70 -12.92
N ASN A 18 -4.30 2.58 -13.71
CA ASN A 18 -3.48 2.19 -14.86
C ASN A 18 -1.99 2.04 -14.51
N ALA A 19 -1.52 2.74 -13.47
CA ALA A 19 -0.16 2.68 -12.95
C ALA A 19 -0.18 3.14 -11.48
N ILE A 20 0.85 2.75 -10.72
CA ILE A 20 1.07 3.19 -9.34
C ILE A 20 2.49 3.77 -9.22
N ILE A 21 2.64 4.89 -8.51
CA ILE A 21 3.93 5.47 -8.13
C ILE A 21 3.95 5.62 -6.61
N LEU A 22 4.87 4.92 -5.95
CA LEU A 22 5.04 4.91 -4.50
C LEU A 22 6.35 5.62 -4.12
N CYS A 23 6.22 6.72 -3.37
CA CYS A 23 7.35 7.56 -2.94
C CYS A 23 7.43 7.49 -1.41
N TYR A 24 8.43 6.78 -0.86
CA TYR A 24 8.53 6.54 0.60
C TYR A 24 7.22 5.99 1.21
N ALA A 25 6.52 5.11 0.46
CA ALA A 25 5.20 4.66 0.87
C ALA A 25 5.26 3.68 2.05
N GLU A 26 4.25 3.76 2.92
CA GLU A 26 3.96 2.73 3.92
C GLU A 26 3.07 1.65 3.29
N THR A 27 3.67 0.49 2.98
CA THR A 27 3.03 -0.59 2.19
C THR A 27 2.83 -1.90 2.95
N ALA A 28 3.38 -2.01 4.17
CA ALA A 28 3.25 -3.21 5.00
C ALA A 28 2.97 -2.83 6.46
N PRO A 29 2.74 -3.83 7.34
CA PRO A 29 1.68 -3.75 8.33
C PRO A 29 1.79 -2.50 9.18
N PHE A 30 0.66 -1.82 9.26
CA PHE A 30 0.41 -0.84 10.29
C PHE A 30 0.65 -1.53 11.64
N SER A 31 1.69 -1.15 12.39
CA SER A 31 1.90 -1.78 13.69
C SER A 31 0.89 -1.22 14.69
N LYS A 32 0.56 -1.99 15.74
CA LYS A 32 -0.28 -1.49 16.86
C LYS A 32 0.28 -0.20 17.46
N GLU A 33 1.59 0.00 17.37
CA GLU A 33 2.30 1.19 17.85
C GLU A 33 2.01 2.44 17.00
N LYS A 34 1.61 2.27 15.74
CA LYS A 34 1.21 3.38 14.85
C LYS A 34 -0.26 3.78 15.00
N LEU A 35 -1.09 2.97 15.67
CA LEU A 35 -2.50 3.32 15.91
C LEU A 35 -2.56 4.47 16.92
N PRO A 36 -3.17 5.61 16.56
CA PRO A 36 -3.47 6.63 17.54
C PRO A 36 -4.27 6.02 18.70
N PRO A 37 -3.99 6.36 19.96
CA PRO A 37 -4.76 5.89 21.11
C PRO A 37 -6.27 6.15 20.97
N ASP A 38 -6.62 7.22 20.26
CA ASP A 38 -7.99 7.66 19.99
C ASP A 38 -8.50 7.24 18.60
N SER A 39 -7.88 6.24 17.97
CA SER A 39 -8.34 5.74 16.67
C SER A 39 -9.80 5.26 16.80
N LEU A 40 -10.70 5.90 16.04
CA LEU A 40 -12.12 5.57 15.98
C LEU A 40 -12.32 4.29 15.15
N LEU A 41 -11.77 3.18 15.60
CA LEU A 41 -12.16 1.87 15.09
C LEU A 41 -13.63 1.65 15.44
N SER A 42 -14.42 1.24 14.45
CA SER A 42 -15.78 0.79 14.72
C SER A 42 -15.72 -0.37 15.70
N LYS A 43 -16.73 -0.48 16.58
CA LYS A 43 -16.77 -1.54 17.62
C LYS A 43 -16.74 -2.96 17.05
N ASP A 44 -17.02 -3.09 15.76
CA ASP A 44 -17.14 -4.36 15.05
C ASP A 44 -15.84 -4.78 14.34
N ILE A 45 -14.79 -3.95 14.33
CA ILE A 45 -13.51 -4.26 13.70
C ILE A 45 -12.44 -4.41 14.79
N THR A 46 -11.82 -5.59 14.84
CA THR A 46 -10.67 -5.81 15.72
C THR A 46 -9.43 -5.10 15.19
N VAL A 47 -8.49 -4.79 16.09
CA VAL A 47 -7.21 -4.20 15.71
C VAL A 47 -6.45 -5.10 14.71
N ASP A 48 -6.52 -6.42 14.88
CA ASP A 48 -5.79 -7.33 14.01
C ASP A 48 -6.42 -7.38 12.59
N GLU A 49 -7.76 -7.33 12.48
CA GLU A 49 -8.45 -7.18 11.20
C GLU A 49 -8.10 -5.85 10.52
N PHE A 50 -8.01 -4.77 11.29
CA PHE A 50 -7.59 -3.47 10.76
C PHE A 50 -6.15 -3.49 10.24
N ILE A 51 -5.22 -4.11 10.99
CA ILE A 51 -3.83 -4.25 10.58
C ILE A 51 -3.72 -5.10 9.31
N ASP A 52 -4.47 -6.20 9.25
CA ASP A 52 -4.52 -7.06 8.07
C ASP A 52 -5.06 -6.32 6.85
N PHE A 53 -6.17 -5.60 7.01
CA PHE A 53 -6.78 -4.81 5.96
C PHE A 53 -5.87 -3.68 5.47
N THR A 54 -5.13 -3.01 6.36
CA THR A 54 -4.21 -1.92 6.00
C THR A 54 -2.84 -2.39 5.51
N SER A 55 -2.59 -3.70 5.53
CA SER A 55 -1.35 -4.31 5.01
C SER A 55 -1.39 -4.41 3.48
N ASN A 56 -1.08 -3.31 2.78
CA ASN A 56 -1.26 -3.18 1.33
C ASN A 56 -0.61 -4.30 0.48
N HIS A 57 0.55 -4.84 0.89
CA HIS A 57 1.20 -5.98 0.21
C HIS A 57 0.31 -7.24 0.12
N LYS A 58 -0.63 -7.44 1.05
CA LYS A 58 -1.58 -8.57 1.03
C LYS A 58 -2.70 -8.42 -0.01
N HIS A 59 -2.90 -7.20 -0.49
CA HIS A 59 -3.93 -6.86 -1.50
C HIS A 59 -3.38 -6.80 -2.92
N VAL A 60 -2.10 -7.14 -3.11
CA VAL A 60 -1.52 -7.29 -4.45
C VAL A 60 -2.18 -8.47 -5.14
N THR A 61 -2.68 -8.26 -6.36
CA THR A 61 -3.36 -9.27 -7.16
C THR A 61 -2.86 -9.25 -8.59
N ALA A 62 -3.27 -10.23 -9.41
CA ALA A 62 -3.02 -10.24 -10.85
C ALA A 62 -3.58 -9.02 -11.61
N LYS A 63 -4.46 -8.23 -10.97
CA LYS A 63 -5.03 -6.99 -11.53
C LYS A 63 -4.27 -5.73 -11.12
N THR A 64 -3.29 -5.84 -10.21
CA THR A 64 -2.46 -4.72 -9.79
C THR A 64 -1.72 -4.17 -11.01
N PRO A 65 -1.77 -2.85 -11.26
CA PRO A 65 -1.12 -2.26 -12.43
C PRO A 65 0.41 -2.22 -12.25
N PRO A 66 1.15 -1.94 -13.33
CA PRO A 66 2.58 -1.68 -13.24
C PRO A 66 2.89 -0.63 -12.17
N THR A 67 3.92 -0.90 -11.36
CA THR A 67 4.22 -0.10 -10.18
C THR A 67 5.66 0.39 -10.19
N PHE A 68 5.88 1.68 -9.93
CA PHE A 68 7.20 2.24 -9.68
C PHE A 68 7.31 2.60 -8.20
N LEU A 69 8.38 2.17 -7.54
CA LEU A 69 8.64 2.46 -6.13
C LEU A 69 10.01 3.10 -5.95
N TRP A 70 10.12 4.05 -5.03
CA TRP A 70 11.42 4.52 -4.56
C TRP A 70 11.45 4.87 -3.08
N ILE A 71 12.58 4.56 -2.47
CA ILE A 71 12.88 4.76 -1.04
C ILE A 71 14.36 5.07 -0.84
N THR A 72 14.75 5.44 0.38
CA THR A 72 16.17 5.50 0.78
C THR A 72 16.50 4.38 1.77
N ALA A 73 17.69 3.78 1.66
CA ALA A 73 18.20 2.78 2.59
C ALA A 73 18.36 3.32 4.03
N THR A 74 18.50 4.64 4.19
CA THR A 74 18.57 5.31 5.50
C THR A 74 17.21 5.54 6.16
N ASP A 75 16.11 5.29 5.46
CA ASP A 75 14.77 5.37 6.03
C ASP A 75 14.48 4.09 6.81
N HIS A 76 15.02 3.98 8.02
CA HIS A 76 14.89 2.78 8.84
C HIS A 76 13.44 2.37 9.14
N TRP A 77 12.49 3.29 8.99
CA TRP A 77 11.06 3.05 9.23
C TRP A 77 10.39 2.35 8.04
N ASN A 78 10.68 2.79 6.82
CA ASN A 78 10.08 2.21 5.60
C ASN A 78 10.97 1.17 4.90
N PHE A 79 12.29 1.26 5.07
CA PHE A 79 13.26 0.38 4.43
C PHE A 79 13.26 -1.02 5.02
N GLN A 80 13.15 -1.15 6.34
CA GLN A 80 13.52 -2.42 6.96
C GLN A 80 12.59 -3.57 6.57
N HIS A 81 11.27 -3.36 6.43
CA HIS A 81 10.36 -4.46 6.08
C HIS A 81 9.20 -4.10 5.16
N GLN A 82 8.86 -2.82 4.94
CA GLN A 82 7.57 -2.50 4.33
C GLN A 82 7.55 -2.59 2.80
N ASN A 83 8.47 -1.89 2.15
CA ASN A 83 8.53 -1.85 0.70
C ASN A 83 9.06 -3.15 0.10
N LEU A 84 9.94 -3.86 0.85
CA LEU A 84 10.44 -5.18 0.48
C LEU A 84 9.38 -6.30 0.54
N LEU A 85 8.25 -6.08 1.21
CA LEU A 85 7.14 -7.04 1.17
C LEU A 85 6.21 -6.77 -0.02
N PHE A 86 6.08 -5.50 -0.42
CA PHE A 86 5.21 -5.13 -1.53
C PHE A 86 5.83 -5.49 -2.88
N ASP A 87 7.13 -5.24 -3.08
CA ASP A 87 7.84 -5.65 -4.29
C ASP A 87 7.93 -7.18 -4.41
N GLN A 88 8.09 -7.90 -3.28
CA GLN A 88 8.00 -9.36 -3.23
C GLN A 88 6.63 -9.84 -3.71
N ALA A 89 5.54 -9.27 -3.20
CA ALA A 89 4.19 -9.63 -3.63
C ALA A 89 3.94 -9.32 -5.12
N LEU A 90 4.47 -8.20 -5.63
CA LEU A 90 4.43 -7.88 -7.06
C LEU A 90 5.20 -8.94 -7.88
N ASN A 91 6.40 -9.31 -7.43
CA ASN A 91 7.26 -10.30 -8.06
C ASN A 91 6.63 -11.70 -8.10
N GLU A 92 6.04 -12.15 -6.99
CA GLU A 92 5.36 -13.46 -6.88
C GLU A 92 4.23 -13.62 -7.91
N LEU A 93 3.53 -12.53 -8.23
CA LEU A 93 2.46 -12.51 -9.24
C LEU A 93 2.92 -12.06 -10.64
N ASN A 94 4.23 -11.88 -10.85
CA ASN A 94 4.82 -11.43 -12.11
C ASN A 94 4.25 -10.09 -12.60
N ILE A 95 3.93 -9.17 -11.67
CA ILE A 95 3.49 -7.83 -12.00
C ILE A 95 4.71 -6.99 -12.39
N PRO A 96 4.70 -6.25 -13.51
CA PRO A 96 5.82 -5.38 -13.87
C PRO A 96 6.05 -4.29 -12.83
N PHE A 97 7.27 -4.17 -12.32
CA PHE A 97 7.62 -3.10 -11.39
C PHE A 97 9.10 -2.70 -11.48
N ASP A 98 9.38 -1.48 -11.03
CA ASP A 98 10.73 -0.98 -10.78
C ASP A 98 10.84 -0.53 -9.32
N LEU A 99 11.92 -0.95 -8.65
CA LEU A 99 12.24 -0.53 -7.28
C LEU A 99 13.60 0.18 -7.25
N HIS A 100 13.58 1.44 -6.86
CA HIS A 100 14.77 2.28 -6.75
C HIS A 100 15.09 2.56 -5.28
N ILE A 101 16.21 2.02 -4.79
CA ILE A 101 16.68 2.22 -3.43
C ILE A 101 17.89 3.16 -3.46
N PHE A 102 17.71 4.39 -3.02
CA PHE A 102 18.79 5.36 -2.90
C PHE A 102 19.56 5.15 -1.60
N SER A 103 20.88 5.34 -1.62
CA SER A 103 21.73 5.04 -0.44
C SER A 103 21.49 5.99 0.74
N LYS A 104 21.13 7.25 0.48
CA LYS A 104 20.90 8.29 1.49
C LYS A 104 19.84 9.29 1.03
N GLY A 105 19.11 9.84 1.98
CA GLY A 105 18.21 10.98 1.81
C GLY A 105 17.31 11.11 3.04
N PRO A 106 17.06 12.33 3.57
CA PRO A 106 16.12 12.50 4.65
C PRO A 106 14.70 12.26 4.14
N MET A 107 13.89 11.52 4.91
CA MET A 107 12.44 11.68 4.78
C MET A 107 12.08 13.11 5.15
N LEU A 108 11.27 13.78 4.33
CA LEU A 108 10.60 15.00 4.73
C LEU A 108 9.66 14.62 5.89
N GLN A 109 10.07 14.91 7.13
CA GLN A 109 9.15 14.90 8.26
C GLN A 109 8.21 16.11 8.06
N ALA A 110 7.01 15.83 7.57
CA ALA A 110 5.90 16.78 7.56
C ALA A 110 5.19 16.76 8.92
#